data_AF-A0A932DMY4-F1
#
_entry.id   AF-A0A932DMY4-F1
#
_cell.length_a   1.000
_cell.length_b   1.000
_cell.length_c   1.000
_cell.angle_alpha   90.00
_cell.angle_beta   90.00
_cell.angle_gamma   90.00
#
_symmetry.space_group_name_H-M   'P 1'
#
loop_
_entity.id
_entity.type
_entity.pdbx_description
1 polymer ?
#
loop_
_entity_poly.entity_id
_entity_poly.type
_entity_poly.pdbx_seq_one_letter_code
_entity_poly.pdbx_strand_id
1 'polypeptide(L)'
;MNYKRALCFGVFFYVFSFIVLALIQIVSGIPVFGFREYAVFWVLAIPLTLLLSKWYFRVDAPSLKKGFMLGILTLIVGFFLDLLVIGSISAYLGSNFKDLFLQFYADPKFYLSLLEILVLTSFAGFEFDATYTKRVP
;
A
#
# COMPACT_ATOMS: atom_id res chain seq x y z
N MET A 1 14.74 -0.59 13.03
CA MET A 1 13.56 -0.16 12.27
C MET A 1 13.21 1.23 12.72
N ASN A 2 13.30 2.22 11.82
CA ASN A 2 12.88 3.59 12.13
C ASN A 2 11.35 3.70 12.00
N TYR A 3 10.64 3.66 13.14
CA TYR A 3 9.17 3.67 13.18
C TYR A 3 8.57 4.95 12.60
N LYS A 4 9.17 6.12 12.85
CA LYS A 4 8.69 7.39 12.29
C LYS A 4 8.69 7.37 10.76
N ARG A 5 9.77 6.90 10.15
CA ARG A 5 9.83 6.74 8.68
C ARG A 5 8.88 5.66 8.16
N ALA A 6 8.66 4.58 8.92
CA ALA A 6 7.74 3.51 8.54
C ALA A 6 6.28 4.00 8.54
N LEU A 7 5.90 4.83 9.52
CA LEU A 7 4.61 5.51 9.53
C LEU A 7 4.47 6.46 8.33
N CYS A 8 5.48 7.28 8.04
CA CYS A 8 5.48 8.14 6.85
C CYS A 8 5.39 7.33 5.54
N PHE A 9 6.09 6.20 5.46
CA PHE A 9 5.97 5.27 4.33
C PHE A 9 4.52 4.81 4.16
N GLY A 10 3.88 4.36 5.25
CA GLY A 10 2.48 3.92 5.23
C GLY A 10 1.52 5.01 4.76
N VAL A 11 1.70 6.24 5.26
CA VAL A 11 0.89 7.40 4.84
C VAL A 11 1.10 7.72 3.36
N PHE A 12 2.34 7.76 2.87
CA PHE A 12 2.60 8.01 1.45
C PHE A 12 2.06 6.89 0.57
N PHE A 13 2.28 5.64 0.96
CA PHE A 13 1.74 4.49 0.24
C PHE A 13 0.22 4.56 0.12
N TYR A 14 -0.46 4.90 1.22
CA TYR A 14 -1.91 5.09 1.26
C TYR A 14 -2.36 6.19 0.29
N VAL A 15 -1.77 7.39 0.38
CA VAL A 15 -2.14 8.54 -0.46
C VAL A 15 -1.93 8.24 -1.94
N PHE A 16 -0.78 7.66 -2.31
CA PHE A 16 -0.51 7.30 -3.70
C PHE A 16 -1.43 6.18 -4.19
N SER A 17 -1.69 5.15 -3.38
CA SER A 17 -2.61 4.07 -3.74
C SER A 17 -4.03 4.59 -3.93
N PHE A 18 -4.48 5.49 -3.07
CA PHE A 18 -5.78 6.15 -3.18
C PHE A 18 -5.89 6.94 -4.50
N ILE A 19 -4.87 7.72 -4.86
CA ILE A 19 -4.82 8.45 -6.14
C ILE A 19 -4.84 7.48 -7.32
N VAL A 20 -4.05 6.40 -7.29
CA VAL A 20 -4.02 5.41 -8.37
C VAL A 20 -5.38 4.74 -8.55
N LEU A 21 -6.03 4.32 -7.45
CA LEU A 21 -7.36 3.72 -7.50
C LEU A 21 -8.40 4.72 -8.05
N ALA A 22 -8.38 5.98 -7.59
CA ALA A 22 -9.27 7.01 -8.11
C ALA A 22 -9.08 7.22 -9.62
N LEU A 23 -7.83 7.26 -10.10
CA LEU A 23 -7.53 7.37 -11.53
C LEU A 23 -8.02 6.15 -12.33
N ILE A 24 -7.81 4.94 -11.82
CA ILE A 24 -8.31 3.70 -12.46
C ILE A 24 -9.84 3.75 -12.56
N GLN A 25 -10.54 4.21 -11.52
CA GLN A 25 -11.99 4.32 -11.52
C GLN A 25 -12.48 5.37 -12.55
N ILE A 26 -11.83 6.54 -12.60
CA ILE A 26 -12.14 7.60 -13.58
C ILE A 26 -11.92 7.10 -15.01
N VAL A 27 -10.82 6.40 -15.27
CA VAL A 27 -10.47 5.91 -16.62
C VAL A 27 -11.36 4.74 -17.06
N SER A 28 -11.70 3.83 -16.14
CA SER A 28 -12.57 2.69 -16.46
C SER A 28 -14.02 3.11 -16.66
N GLY A 29 -14.48 4.16 -15.96
CA GLY A 29 -15.88 4.59 -16.00
C GLY A 29 -16.85 3.60 -15.36
N ILE A 30 -16.34 2.62 -14.61
CA ILE A 30 -17.14 1.56 -13.97
C ILE A 30 -17.23 1.87 -12.46
N PRO A 31 -18.43 1.79 -11.85
CA PRO A 31 -18.60 2.10 -10.43
C PRO A 31 -17.96 1.05 -9.50
N VAL A 32 -17.79 -0.19 -9.96
CA VAL A 32 -17.27 -1.34 -9.18
C VAL A 32 -16.04 -1.92 -9.85
N PHE A 33 -15.01 -2.22 -9.07
CA PHE A 33 -13.75 -2.74 -9.57
C PHE A 33 -13.89 -4.21 -9.99
N GLY A 34 -13.68 -4.47 -11.28
CA GLY A 34 -13.54 -5.82 -11.82
C GLY A 34 -12.11 -6.34 -11.67
N PHE A 35 -11.90 -7.58 -12.11
CA PHE A 35 -10.57 -8.20 -12.09
C PHE A 35 -9.54 -7.40 -12.87
N ARG A 36 -9.93 -6.79 -14.00
CA ARG A 36 -9.05 -5.99 -14.85
C ARG A 36 -8.50 -4.77 -14.09
N GLU A 37 -9.35 -4.06 -13.36
CA GLU A 37 -8.98 -2.86 -12.61
C GLU A 37 -8.03 -3.22 -11.46
N TYR A 38 -8.30 -4.34 -10.77
CA TYR A 38 -7.37 -4.89 -9.78
C TYR A 38 -6.03 -5.29 -10.39
N ALA A 39 -6.01 -5.94 -11.55
CA ALA A 39 -4.78 -6.33 -12.23
C ALA A 39 -3.93 -5.11 -12.62
N VAL A 40 -4.57 -4.03 -13.11
CA VAL A 40 -3.89 -2.75 -13.37
C VAL A 40 -3.33 -2.17 -12.08
N PHE A 41 -4.11 -2.17 -11.00
CA PHE A 41 -3.65 -1.70 -9.69
C PHE A 41 -2.44 -2.49 -9.19
N TRP A 42 -2.48 -3.83 -9.23
CA TRP A 42 -1.38 -4.70 -8.81
C TRP A 42 -0.09 -4.39 -9.58
N VAL A 43 -0.17 -4.27 -10.91
CA VAL A 43 0.98 -3.91 -11.75
C VAL A 43 1.54 -2.53 -11.37
N LEU A 44 0.70 -1.55 -11.05
CA LEU A 44 1.13 -0.21 -10.64
C LEU A 44 1.63 -0.17 -9.18
N ALA A 45 1.15 -1.07 -8.32
CA ALA A 45 1.59 -1.19 -6.93
C ALA A 45 3.04 -1.68 -6.83
N ILE A 46 3.53 -2.48 -7.79
CA ILE A 46 4.92 -2.93 -7.87
C ILE A 46 5.91 -1.74 -7.88
N PRO A 47 5.94 -0.87 -8.91
CA PRO A 47 6.88 0.24 -8.94
C PRO A 47 6.65 1.22 -7.78
N LEU A 48 5.40 1.46 -7.38
CA LEU A 48 5.09 2.31 -6.24
C LEU A 48 5.75 1.79 -4.94
N THR A 49 5.56 0.51 -4.63
CA THR A 49 6.13 -0.12 -3.44
C THR A 49 7.65 -0.08 -3.49
N LEU A 50 8.26 -0.47 -4.60
CA LEU A 50 9.72 -0.51 -4.73
C LEU A 50 10.36 0.88 -4.61
N LEU A 51 9.76 1.91 -5.20
CA LEU A 51 10.26 3.29 -5.11
C LEU A 51 10.18 3.83 -3.68
N LEU A 52 9.05 3.63 -3.01
CA LEU A 52 8.89 4.04 -1.61
C LEU A 52 9.81 3.23 -0.69
N SER A 53 9.99 1.93 -0.96
CA SER A 53 10.85 1.08 -0.13
C SER A 53 12.31 1.51 -0.30
N LYS A 54 12.73 1.85 -1.52
CA LYS A 54 14.05 2.43 -1.78
C LYS A 54 14.25 3.73 -1.00
N TRP A 55 13.24 4.61 -0.94
CA TRP A 55 13.29 5.80 -0.10
C TRP A 55 13.41 5.45 1.40
N TYR A 56 12.64 4.48 1.88
CA TYR A 56 12.68 4.05 3.28
C TYR A 56 14.06 3.50 3.69
N PHE A 57 14.58 2.54 2.93
CA PHE A 57 15.84 1.83 3.21
C PHE A 57 17.12 2.62 2.91
N ARG A 58 17.03 3.87 2.42
CA ARG A 58 18.20 4.77 2.32
C ARG A 58 18.86 5.07 3.67
N VAL A 59 18.11 4.96 4.77
CA VAL A 59 18.58 5.35 6.12
C VAL A 59 18.61 4.17 7.09
N ASP A 60 17.86 3.11 6.83
CA ASP A 60 17.81 1.92 7.67
C ASP A 60 18.29 0.72 6.85
N ALA A 61 19.24 -0.05 7.38
CA ALA A 61 19.80 -1.20 6.67
C ALA A 61 18.67 -2.20 6.30
N PRO A 62 18.49 -2.54 5.02
CA PRO A 62 17.44 -3.46 4.59
C PRO A 62 17.65 -4.87 5.15
N SER A 63 16.55 -5.58 5.36
CA SER A 63 16.54 -7.02 5.63
C SER A 63 15.14 -7.57 5.40
N LEU A 64 15.02 -8.87 5.13
CA LEU A 64 13.72 -9.54 4.93
C LEU A 64 12.76 -9.26 6.10
N LYS A 65 13.25 -9.40 7.35
CA LYS A 65 12.45 -9.12 8.56
C LYS A 65 11.94 -7.69 8.61
N LYS A 66 12.78 -6.71 8.26
CA LYS A 66 12.39 -5.29 8.24
C LYS A 66 11.41 -5.00 7.11
N GLY A 67 11.58 -5.60 5.94
CA GLY A 67 10.64 -5.50 4.82
C GLY A 67 9.25 -6.04 5.16
N PHE A 68 9.19 -7.19 5.83
CA PHE A 68 7.95 -7.77 6.31
C PHE A 68 7.27 -6.89 7.37
N MET A 69 8.03 -6.41 8.37
CA MET A 69 7.50 -5.49 9.38
C MET A 69 7.04 -4.15 8.78
N LEU A 70 7.74 -3.63 7.76
CA LEU A 70 7.32 -2.43 7.04
C LEU A 70 5.97 -2.65 6.37
N GLY A 71 5.76 -3.80 5.74
CA GLY A 71 4.48 -4.18 5.15
C GLY A 71 3.37 -4.23 6.18
N ILE A 72 3.57 -4.90 7.32
CA ILE A 72 2.58 -4.96 8.40
C ILE A 72 2.21 -3.56 8.89
N LEU A 73 3.20 -2.71 9.16
CA LEU A 73 2.93 -1.34 9.61
C LEU A 73 2.20 -0.52 8.54
N THR A 74 2.53 -0.73 7.27
CA THR A 74 1.84 -0.08 6.14
C THR A 74 0.37 -0.45 6.12
N LEU A 75 0.05 -1.73 6.30
CA LEU A 75 -1.34 -2.19 6.37
C LEU A 75 -2.07 -1.60 7.58
N ILE A 76 -1.44 -1.60 8.76
CA ILE A 76 -2.03 -1.01 9.98
C ILE A 76 -2.32 0.48 9.77
N VAL A 77 -1.37 1.23 9.20
CA VAL A 77 -1.55 2.64 8.87
C VAL A 77 -2.66 2.82 7.84
N GLY A 78 -2.71 1.99 6.80
CA GLY A 78 -3.76 2.00 5.79
C GLY A 78 -5.15 1.80 6.39
N PHE A 79 -5.34 0.78 7.22
CA PHE A 79 -6.60 0.54 7.92
C PHE A 79 -6.99 1.71 8.84
N PHE A 80 -6.04 2.29 9.55
CA PHE A 80 -6.30 3.44 10.40
C PHE A 80 -6.72 4.67 9.58
N LEU A 81 -6.06 4.92 8.45
CA LEU A 81 -6.42 5.99 7.53
C LEU A 81 -7.78 5.75 6.89
N ASP A 82 -8.12 4.51 6.52
CA ASP A 82 -9.46 4.17 6.03
C ASP A 82 -10.53 4.49 7.05
N LEU A 83 -10.36 4.13 8.33
CA LEU A 83 -11.31 4.48 9.37
C LEU A 83 -11.49 6.01 9.52
N LEU A 84 -10.38 6.75 9.45
CA LEU A 84 -10.43 8.22 9.50
C LEU A 84 -11.13 8.80 8.28
N VAL A 85 -10.81 8.30 7.08
CA VAL A 85 -11.38 8.76 5.81
C VAL A 85 -12.86 8.40 5.72
N ILE A 86 -13.26 7.18 6.04
CA ILE A 86 -14.67 6.77 6.10
C ILE A 86 -15.41 7.64 7.11
N GLY A 87 -14.89 7.78 8.33
CA GLY A 87 -15.56 8.54 9.40
C GLY A 87 -15.72 10.02 9.07
N SER A 88 -14.66 10.65 8.54
CA SER A 88 -14.68 12.08 8.19
C SER A 88 -15.45 12.34 6.90
N ILE A 89 -15.16 11.63 5.81
CA ILE A 89 -15.78 11.90 4.50
C ILE A 89 -17.25 11.47 4.47
N SER A 90 -17.62 10.34 5.08
CA SER A 90 -19.04 9.92 5.10
C SER A 90 -19.91 10.89 5.89
N ALA A 91 -19.35 11.62 6.86
CA ALA A 91 -20.08 12.67 7.57
C ALA A 91 -20.42 13.87 6.67
N TYR A 92 -19.63 14.13 5.62
CA TYR A 92 -19.85 15.24 4.68
C TYR A 92 -20.55 14.82 3.38
N LEU A 93 -20.24 13.64 2.82
CA LEU A 93 -20.74 13.16 1.52
C LEU A 93 -21.92 12.17 1.62
N GLY A 94 -22.31 11.78 2.84
CA GLY A 94 -23.46 10.91 3.08
C GLY A 94 -23.18 9.40 2.97
N SER A 95 -24.23 8.60 3.10
CA SER A 95 -24.15 7.13 3.24
C SER A 95 -23.55 6.40 2.04
N ASN A 96 -23.67 6.97 0.83
CA ASN A 96 -23.17 6.36 -0.40
C ASN A 96 -21.66 6.09 -0.35
N PHE A 97 -20.90 6.91 0.38
CA PHE A 97 -19.45 6.73 0.51
C PHE A 97 -19.08 5.55 1.42
N LYS A 98 -19.86 5.34 2.48
CA LYS A 98 -19.70 4.19 3.38
C LYS A 98 -19.97 2.87 2.65
N ASP A 99 -20.99 2.83 1.79
CA ASP A 99 -21.36 1.64 1.04
C ASP A 99 -20.29 1.25 0.01
N LEU A 100 -19.62 2.23 -0.61
CA LEU A 100 -18.45 1.98 -1.48
C LEU A 100 -17.29 1.33 -0.72
N PHE A 101 -16.97 1.83 0.47
CA PHE A 101 -15.93 1.24 1.30
C PHE A 101 -16.29 -0.19 1.74
N LEU A 102 -17.53 -0.44 2.14
CA LEU A 102 -17.97 -1.79 2.48
C LEU A 102 -17.85 -2.76 1.30
N GLN A 103 -18.13 -2.30 0.08
CA GLN A 103 -17.94 -3.11 -1.13
C GLN A 103 -16.46 -3.48 -1.35
N PHE A 104 -15.54 -2.54 -1.14
CA PHE A 104 -14.10 -2.82 -1.22
C PHE A 104 -13.65 -3.87 -0.20
N TYR A 105 -14.11 -3.75 1.04
CA TYR A 105 -13.77 -4.70 2.11
C TYR A 105 -14.46 -6.06 1.95
N ALA A 106 -15.58 -6.13 1.25
CA ALA A 106 -16.25 -7.39 0.93
C ALA A 106 -15.59 -8.15 -0.23
N ASP A 107 -14.72 -7.49 -1.01
CA ASP A 107 -14.12 -8.10 -2.19
C ASP A 107 -12.87 -8.94 -1.84
N PRO A 108 -12.83 -10.25 -2.13
CA PRO A 108 -11.63 -11.08 -1.92
C PRO A 108 -10.38 -10.53 -2.63
N LYS A 109 -10.54 -9.81 -3.74
CA LYS A 109 -9.42 -9.22 -4.51
C LYS A 109 -8.71 -8.11 -3.73
N PHE A 110 -9.41 -7.41 -2.84
CA PHE A 110 -8.79 -6.44 -1.94
C PHE A 110 -7.76 -7.10 -1.02
N TYR A 111 -8.10 -8.26 -0.44
CA TYR A 111 -7.18 -9.00 0.43
C TYR A 111 -5.96 -9.54 -0.33
N LEU A 112 -6.11 -9.87 -1.61
CA LEU A 112 -4.97 -10.17 -2.48
C LEU A 112 -4.04 -8.97 -2.64
N SER A 113 -4.58 -7.75 -2.78
CA SER A 113 -3.77 -6.53 -2.79
C SER A 113 -3.00 -6.35 -1.47
N LEU A 114 -3.60 -6.66 -0.32
CA LEU A 114 -2.91 -6.58 0.98
C LEU A 114 -1.75 -7.58 1.06
N LEU A 115 -1.98 -8.80 0.56
CA LEU A 115 -0.95 -9.84 0.49
C LEU A 115 0.19 -9.43 -0.44
N GLU A 116 -0.13 -8.85 -1.61
CA GLU A 116 0.84 -8.33 -2.55
C GLU A 116 1.74 -7.26 -1.89
N ILE A 117 1.17 -6.32 -1.14
CA ILE A 117 1.94 -5.30 -0.41
C ILE A 117 2.93 -5.96 0.54
N LEU A 118 2.49 -6.95 1.33
CA LEU A 118 3.39 -7.69 2.24
C LEU A 118 4.52 -8.41 1.49
N VAL A 119 4.21 -9.04 0.36
CA VAL A 119 5.20 -9.73 -0.47
C VAL A 119 6.19 -8.72 -1.06
N LEU A 120 5.73 -7.62 -1.62
CA LEU A 120 6.57 -6.60 -2.25
C LEU A 120 7.47 -5.88 -1.24
N THR A 121 6.98 -5.51 -0.06
CA THR A 121 7.83 -4.88 0.95
C THR A 121 8.85 -5.86 1.53
N SER A 122 8.47 -7.14 1.68
CA SER A 122 9.39 -8.20 2.10
C SER A 122 10.48 -8.43 1.06
N PHE A 123 10.09 -8.54 -0.21
CA PHE A 123 10.99 -8.68 -1.35
C PHE A 123 11.94 -7.49 -1.46
N ALA A 124 11.44 -6.26 -1.34
CA ALA A 124 12.28 -5.06 -1.33
C ALA A 124 13.29 -5.07 -0.18
N GLY A 125 12.89 -5.54 1.00
CA GLY A 125 13.78 -5.72 2.15
C GLY A 125 14.89 -6.75 1.91
N PHE A 126 14.60 -7.82 1.17
CA PHE A 126 15.59 -8.83 0.77
C PHE A 126 16.52 -8.34 -0.35
N GLU A 127 15.97 -7.79 -1.43
CA GLU A 127 16.72 -7.37 -2.62
C GLU A 127 17.69 -6.22 -2.30
N PHE A 128 17.22 -5.23 -1.53
CA PHE A 128 18.09 -4.12 -1.16
C PHE A 128 19.16 -4.56 -0.15
N ASP A 129 18.91 -5.58 0.68
CA ASP A 129 19.93 -6.12 1.59
C ASP A 129 21.13 -6.68 0.81
N ALA A 130 20.86 -7.48 -0.23
CA ALA A 130 21.87 -8.00 -1.14
C ALA A 130 22.67 -6.91 -1.87
N THR A 131 22.04 -5.75 -2.11
CA THR A 131 22.67 -4.63 -2.83
C THR A 131 23.54 -3.75 -1.91
N TYR A 132 23.16 -3.60 -0.63
CA TYR A 132 23.83 -2.68 0.31
C TYR A 132 24.79 -3.37 1.28
N THR A 133 24.77 -4.70 1.40
CA THR A 133 25.85 -5.45 2.06
C THR A 133 27.06 -5.57 1.14
N LYS A 134 28.00 -4.61 1.23
CA LYS A 134 29.38 -4.91 0.81
C LYS A 134 29.88 -6.04 1.70
N ARG A 135 30.00 -7.26 1.16
CA ARG A 135 30.80 -8.32 1.77
C ARG A 135 32.22 -7.76 1.84
N VAL A 136 32.66 -7.38 3.03
CA VAL A 136 34.08 -7.10 3.25
C VAL A 136 34.81 -8.42 2.96
N PRO A 137 35.81 -8.43 2.06
CA PRO A 137 36.58 -9.64 1.75
C PRO A 137 37.28 -10.18 3.00
#